data_AF-A0A5A7RIQ4-F1
#
_entry.id   AF-A0A5A7RIQ4-F1
#
_cell.length_a   1.000
_cell.length_b   1.000
_cell.length_c   1.000
_cell.angle_alpha   90.00
_cell.angle_beta   90.00
_cell.angle_gamma   90.00
#
_symmetry.space_group_name_H-M   'P 1'
#
loop_
_entity.id
_entity.type
_entity.pdbx_description
1 polymer ?
#
loop_
_entity_poly.entity_id
_entity_poly.type
_entity_poly.pdbx_seq_one_letter_code
_entity_poly.pdbx_strand_id
1 'polypeptide(L)'
;MAGLEFRPDRWLDWEGPVSPYEHPVFQVGTRVCLDKEIAFVQMKYVVASILERFKLEPFCTEKPVFVLLLTVYMASYNGTVSIVSTIRLLYAIRSVRKMQ
;
A
#
# COMPACT_ATOMS: atom_id res chain seq x y z
N MET A 1 11.40 18.41 -2.69
CA MET A 1 11.18 16.99 -2.37
C MET A 1 9.67 16.69 -2.36
N ALA A 2 9.01 16.76 -3.52
CA ALA A 2 7.54 16.68 -3.63
C ALA A 2 7.00 15.25 -3.88
N GLY A 3 7.84 14.21 -3.74
CA GLY A 3 7.53 12.84 -4.15
C GLY A 3 7.25 11.83 -3.04
N LEU A 4 7.30 12.24 -1.77
CA LEU A 4 7.11 11.34 -0.61
C LEU A 4 5.73 11.47 0.05
N GLU A 5 4.87 12.33 -0.48
CA GLU A 5 3.51 12.52 0.03
C GLU A 5 2.54 11.54 -0.63
N PHE A 6 1.71 10.88 0.17
CA PHE A 6 0.65 10.02 -0.34
C PHE A 6 -0.50 10.86 -0.90
N ARG A 7 -0.61 10.95 -2.23
CA ARG A 7 -1.65 11.68 -2.95
C ARG A 7 -2.27 10.80 -4.05
N PRO A 8 -3.29 9.98 -3.75
CA PRO A 8 -3.86 9.03 -4.72
C PRO A 8 -4.53 9.74 -5.91
N ASP A 9 -5.13 10.91 -5.68
CA ASP A 9 -5.89 11.66 -6.69
C ASP A 9 -5.02 12.18 -7.84
N ARG A 10 -3.69 12.20 -7.67
CA ARG A 10 -2.73 12.66 -8.69
C ARG A 10 -2.81 11.91 -10.03
N TRP A 11 -3.46 10.74 -10.02
CA TRP A 11 -3.63 9.88 -11.19
C TRP A 11 -5.04 9.93 -11.79
N LEU A 12 -5.95 10.73 -11.21
CA LEU A 12 -7.35 10.83 -11.65
C LEU A 12 -7.57 11.91 -12.71
N ASP A 13 -6.74 12.95 -12.74
CA ASP A 13 -6.88 14.11 -13.64
C ASP A 13 -6.40 13.84 -15.08
N TRP A 14 -5.98 12.63 -15.40
CA TRP A 14 -5.38 12.29 -16.69
C TRP A 14 -6.39 11.57 -17.61
N GLU A 15 -6.56 12.07 -18.83
CA GLU A 15 -7.35 11.43 -19.88
C GLU A 15 -6.58 10.27 -20.53
N GLY A 16 -6.44 9.14 -19.82
CA GLY A 16 -5.83 7.92 -20.38
C GLY A 16 -5.11 7.02 -19.38
N PRO A 17 -4.34 6.04 -19.86
CA PRO A 17 -3.46 5.27 -19.00
C PRO A 17 -2.25 6.12 -18.57
N VAL A 18 -1.91 6.05 -17.28
CA VAL A 18 -0.68 6.64 -16.73
C VAL A 18 0.53 6.06 -17.45
N SER A 19 1.47 6.92 -17.83
CA SER A 19 2.70 6.49 -18.50
C SER A 19 3.52 5.55 -17.61
N PRO A 20 4.00 4.40 -18.12
CA PRO A 20 4.87 3.51 -17.35
C PRO A 20 6.18 4.16 -16.89
N TYR A 21 6.59 5.25 -17.54
CA TYR A 21 7.78 6.02 -17.18
C TYR A 21 7.56 6.93 -15.97
N GLU A 22 6.31 7.30 -15.68
CA GLU A 22 5.95 8.09 -14.49
C GLU A 22 5.80 7.21 -13.25
N HIS A 23 5.50 5.91 -13.44
CA HIS A 23 5.31 4.95 -12.35
C HIS A 23 5.94 3.58 -12.63
N PRO A 24 7.29 3.47 -12.60
CA PRO A 24 8.03 2.28 -13.03
C PRO A 24 8.16 1.19 -11.94
N VAL A 25 7.18 1.02 -11.06
CA VAL A 25 7.23 0.03 -9.96
C VAL A 25 7.37 -1.41 -10.49
N PHE A 26 6.75 -1.69 -11.63
CA PHE A 26 6.86 -2.98 -12.33
C PHE A 26 7.91 -2.98 -13.45
N GLN A 27 8.86 -2.04 -13.41
CA GLN A 27 9.79 -1.75 -14.51
C GLN A 27 9.07 -1.29 -15.79
N VAL A 28 9.80 -1.14 -16.89
CA VAL A 28 9.30 -0.65 -18.17
C VAL A 28 9.94 -1.40 -19.34
N GLY A 29 9.26 -1.42 -20.49
CA GLY A 29 9.76 -2.01 -21.73
C GLY A 29 9.57 -3.52 -21.81
N THR A 30 10.42 -4.19 -22.59
CA THR A 30 10.35 -5.64 -22.85
C THR A 30 10.60 -6.52 -21.62
N ARG A 31 11.17 -5.93 -20.56
CA ARG A 31 11.43 -6.58 -19.26
C ARG A 31 10.48 -6.11 -18.17
N VAL A 32 9.33 -5.51 -18.53
CA VAL A 32 8.26 -5.25 -17.55
C VAL A 32 7.92 -6.54 -16.80
N CYS A 33 7.61 -6.43 -15.52
CA CYS A 33 7.19 -7.57 -14.71
C CYS A 33 6.05 -8.31 -15.41
N LEU A 34 6.25 -9.61 -15.65
CA LEU A 34 5.29 -10.47 -16.33
C LEU A 34 3.93 -10.45 -15.62
N ASP A 35 3.95 -10.38 -14.29
CA ASP A 35 2.77 -10.44 -13.44
C ASP A 35 2.19 -9.06 -13.10
N LYS A 36 2.58 -7.98 -13.80
CA LYS A 36 2.08 -6.62 -13.52
C LYS A 36 0.56 -6.56 -13.40
N GLU A 37 -0.15 -7.06 -14.42
CA GLU A 37 -1.62 -6.96 -14.46
C GLU A 37 -2.28 -7.85 -13.40
N ILE A 38 -1.72 -9.04 -13.15
CA ILE A 38 -2.19 -9.95 -12.10
C ILE A 38 -1.99 -9.32 -10.72
N ALA A 39 -0.83 -8.72 -10.47
CA ALA A 39 -0.54 -8.01 -9.23
C ALA A 39 -1.51 -6.85 -9.01
N PHE A 40 -1.87 -6.09 -10.06
CA PHE A 40 -2.89 -5.03 -9.94
C PHE A 40 -4.26 -5.58 -9.54
N VAL A 41 -4.69 -6.69 -10.14
CA VAL A 41 -5.96 -7.34 -9.77
C VAL A 41 -5.93 -7.81 -8.31
N GLN A 42 -4.85 -8.48 -7.89
CA GLN A 42 -4.70 -8.95 -6.52
C GLN A 42 -4.70 -7.80 -5.50
N MET A 43 -3.94 -6.73 -5.77
CA MET A 43 -3.90 -5.55 -4.91
C MET A 43 -5.28 -4.90 -4.78
N LYS A 44 -6.00 -4.71 -5.91
CA LYS A 44 -7.36 -4.16 -5.91
C LYS A 44 -8.34 -5.04 -5.13
N TYR A 45 -8.27 -6.36 -5.31
CA TYR A 45 -9.12 -7.31 -4.60
C TYR A 45 -8.91 -7.24 -3.09
N VAL A 46 -7.65 -7.21 -2.63
CA VAL A 46 -7.32 -7.10 -1.20
C VAL A 46 -7.81 -5.78 -0.64
N VAL A 47 -7.52 -4.66 -1.31
CA VAL A 47 -7.97 -3.32 -0.86
C VAL A 47 -9.50 -3.25 -0.79
N ALA A 48 -10.21 -3.70 -1.82
CA ALA A 48 -11.67 -3.72 -1.83
C ALA A 48 -12.24 -4.57 -0.70
N SER A 49 -11.70 -5.78 -0.50
CA SER A 49 -12.12 -6.70 0.57
C SER A 49 -11.92 -6.11 1.97
N ILE A 50 -10.85 -5.35 2.15
CA ILE A 50 -10.56 -4.68 3.42
C ILE A 50 -11.52 -3.50 3.64
N LEU A 51 -11.63 -2.61 2.65
CA LEU A 51 -12.45 -1.39 2.75
C LEU A 51 -13.95 -1.68 2.87
N GLU A 52 -14.43 -2.79 2.29
CA GLU A 52 -15.83 -3.22 2.42
C GLU A 52 -16.17 -3.62 3.86
N ARG A 53 -15.24 -4.27 4.56
CA ARG A 53 -15.52 -4.96 5.83
C ARG A 53 -14.98 -4.25 7.06
N PHE A 54 -14.05 -3.32 6.88
CA PHE A 54 -13.27 -2.77 7.97
C PHE A 54 -13.08 -1.26 7.85
N LYS A 55 -13.00 -0.61 9.01
CA LYS A 55 -12.50 0.76 9.13
C LYS A 55 -11.06 0.71 9.62
N LEU A 56 -10.15 1.29 8.85
CA LEU A 56 -8.73 1.34 9.19
C LEU A 56 -8.47 2.58 10.06
N GLU A 57 -7.90 2.37 11.24
CA GLU A 57 -7.44 3.44 12.13
C GLU A 57 -5.95 3.24 12.41
N PRO A 58 -5.12 4.31 12.36
CA PRO A 58 -3.69 4.20 12.62
C PRO A 58 -3.44 3.80 14.07
N PHE A 59 -2.63 2.76 14.25
CA PHE A 59 -2.26 2.28 15.59
C PHE A 59 -1.25 3.23 16.28
N CYS A 60 -0.42 3.91 15.50
CA CYS A 60 0.57 4.87 15.99
C CYS A 60 0.55 6.15 15.15
N THR A 61 0.89 7.26 15.78
CA THR A 61 0.99 8.59 15.14
C THR A 61 2.35 8.83 14.48
N GLU A 62 3.32 7.95 14.72
CA GLU A 62 4.64 8.00 14.11
C GLU A 62 4.55 7.62 12.62
N LYS A 63 5.21 8.41 11.76
CA LYS A 63 5.25 8.12 10.33
C LYS A 63 6.21 6.96 10.07
N PRO A 64 5.78 5.88 9.37
CA PRO A 64 6.67 4.80 8.99
C PRO A 64 7.79 5.34 8.09
N VAL A 65 9.00 4.83 8.29
CA VAL A 65 10.18 5.23 7.51
C VAL A 65 10.42 4.20 6.43
N PHE A 66 10.55 4.68 5.20
CA PHE A 66 10.92 3.86 4.05
C PHE A 66 12.43 3.59 4.09
N VAL A 67 12.82 2.34 4.32
CA VAL A 67 14.22 1.95 4.42
C VAL A 67 14.64 1.27 3.12
N LEU A 68 15.55 1.92 2.38
CA LEU A 68 16.08 1.45 1.12
C LEU A 68 17.36 0.63 1.37
N LEU A 69 17.20 -0.68 1.61
CA LEU A 69 18.30 -1.64 1.61
C LEU A 69 18.24 -2.51 0.33
N LEU A 70 18.91 -3.66 0.35
CA LEU A 70 18.89 -4.72 -0.66
C LEU A 70 17.44 -5.08 -1.04
N THR A 71 16.58 -5.07 -0.03
CA THR A 71 15.13 -5.17 -0.11
C THR A 71 14.55 -3.94 0.58
N VAL A 72 13.52 -3.39 -0.03
CA VAL A 72 12.77 -2.28 0.54
C VAL A 72 11.84 -2.80 1.63
N TYR A 73 11.82 -2.15 2.79
CA TYR A 73 10.83 -2.42 3.83
C TYR A 73 10.41 -1.15 4.57
N MET A 74 9.25 -1.19 5.21
CA MET A 74 8.76 -0.14 6.10
C MET A 74 9.23 -0.43 7.53
N ALA A 75 9.93 0.51 8.15
CA ALA A 75 10.36 0.42 9.54
C ALA A 75 9.55 1.38 10.43
N SER A 76 9.26 0.94 11.66
CA SER A 76 8.86 1.82 12.76
C SER A 76 10.10 2.14 13.62
N TYR A 77 10.15 3.34 14.19
CA TYR A 77 11.31 3.88 14.92
C TYR A 77 11.75 3.01 16.12
N ASN A 78 10.86 2.15 16.64
CA ASN A 78 11.14 1.25 17.77
C ASN A 78 11.54 -0.19 17.37
N GLY A 79 12.06 -0.39 16.14
CA GLY A 79 12.75 -1.62 15.72
C GLY A 79 11.92 -2.92 15.71
N THR A 80 10.62 -2.83 15.98
CA THR A 80 9.76 -4.00 16.16
C THR A 80 8.72 -4.05 15.04
N VAL A 81 9.12 -4.53 13.86
CA VAL A 81 8.18 -5.26 12.99
C VAL A 81 8.23 -6.73 13.43
N SER A 82 8.05 -6.98 14.74
CA SER A 82 7.96 -8.34 15.23
C SER A 82 6.66 -8.93 14.72
N ILE A 83 6.75 -10.21 14.38
CA ILE A 83 5.70 -11.15 13.99
C ILE A 83 4.48 -11.16 14.97
N VAL A 84 4.59 -10.48 16.11
CA VAL A 84 3.47 -10.07 17.01
C VAL A 84 2.45 -9.12 16.31
N SER A 85 2.80 -8.58 15.14
CA SER A 85 1.96 -7.66 14.35
C SER A 85 0.67 -8.29 13.84
N THR A 86 0.62 -9.61 13.62
CA THR A 86 -0.60 -10.30 13.20
C THR A 86 -1.70 -10.23 14.27
N ILE A 87 -1.33 -10.25 15.57
CA ILE A 87 -2.27 -10.16 16.69
C ILE A 87 -2.74 -8.72 16.91
N ARG A 88 -1.90 -7.71 16.63
CA ARG A 88 -2.29 -6.29 16.74
C ARG A 88 -3.02 -5.75 15.51
N LEU A 89 -2.77 -6.28 14.31
CA LEU A 89 -3.56 -5.95 13.12
C LEU A 89 -5.04 -6.31 13.33
N LEU A 90 -5.31 -7.43 14.02
CA LEU A 90 -6.65 -7.84 14.42
C LEU A 90 -7.33 -6.87 15.42
N TYR A 91 -6.56 -6.10 16.20
CA TYR A 91 -7.09 -5.10 17.14
C TYR A 91 -7.24 -3.70 16.52
N ALA A 92 -6.35 -3.30 15.61
CA ALA A 92 -6.44 -2.03 14.87
C ALA A 92 -7.54 -2.08 13.80
N ILE A 93 -7.81 -3.26 13.24
CA ILE A 93 -8.99 -3.55 12.44
C ILE A 93 -10.15 -3.76 13.41
N ARG A 94 -10.71 -2.67 13.94
CA ARG A 94 -11.99 -2.74 14.66
C ARG A 94 -13.02 -3.26 13.66
N SER A 95 -13.47 -4.51 13.85
CA SER A 95 -14.60 -5.09 13.12
C SER A 95 -15.87 -4.33 13.49
N VAL A 96 -16.06 -3.18 12.87
CA VAL A 96 -17.38 -2.57 12.79
C VAL A 96 -18.09 -3.38 11.72
N ARG A 97 -18.98 -4.28 12.13
CA ARG A 97 -19.98 -4.86 11.23
C ARG A 97 -20.68 -3.69 10.53
N LYS A 98 -20.23 -3.34 9.33
CA LYS A 98 -20.91 -2.38 8.47
C LYS A 98 -22.01 -3.12 7.71
N MET A 99 -22.91 -3.74 8.47
CA MET A 99 -24.20 -4.30 8.03
C MET A 99 -25.14 -4.27 9.23
N GLN A 100 -25.51 -3.06 9.63
CA GLN A 100 -26.89 -2.69 9.94
C GLN A 100 -27.10 -1.25 9.48
#